data_AF-A0A9D9X2K9-F1
#
_entry.id   AF-A0A9D9X2K9-F1
#
_cell.length_a   1.000
_cell.length_b   1.000
_cell.length_c   1.000
_cell.angle_alpha   90.00
_cell.angle_beta   90.00
_cell.angle_gamma   90.00
#
_symmetry.space_group_name_H-M   'P 1'
#
loop_
_entity.id
_entity.type
_entity.pdbx_description
1 polymer ?
#
loop_
_entity_poly.entity_id
_entity_poly.type
_entity_poly.pdbx_seq_one_letter_code
_entity_poly.pdbx_strand_id
1 'polypeptide(L)'
;MKRCLLAVLAALSTSVLSAQSLVGVPEFIRVQREEIAQQRGLIMAVYQEDAKACWQKFAVNACLSDARKKRRASLEPLRQQDLLLNVQERQWRTEQRNLRLEGKQPENRSTP
;
A
#
# COMPACT_ATOMS: atom_id res chain seq x y z
N MET A 1 -20.61 -28.20 39.85
CA MET A 1 -20.80 -27.18 40.92
C MET A 1 -19.88 -26.01 40.59
N LYS A 2 -20.42 -24.91 40.06
CA LYS A 2 -20.68 -23.65 40.79
C LYS A 2 -19.35 -23.09 41.35
N ARG A 3 -18.81 -21.94 40.94
CA ARG A 3 -19.50 -20.65 40.79
C ARG A 3 -18.79 -19.70 39.81
N CYS A 4 -19.61 -19.05 38.99
CA CYS A 4 -19.34 -17.80 38.26
C CYS A 4 -19.00 -16.63 39.20
N LEU A 5 -18.36 -15.58 38.64
CA LEU A 5 -18.58 -14.13 38.84
C LEU A 5 -17.45 -13.40 38.08
N LEU A 6 -17.60 -13.06 36.79
CA LEU A 6 -18.19 -11.84 36.21
C LEU A 6 -17.48 -10.51 36.56
N ALA A 7 -16.90 -9.91 35.51
CA ALA A 7 -16.77 -8.47 35.21
C ALA A 7 -15.82 -7.66 36.13
N VAL A 8 -14.96 -6.73 35.69
CA VAL A 8 -15.06 -5.66 34.69
C VAL A 8 -13.62 -5.19 34.41
N LEU A 9 -13.25 -4.95 33.15
CA LEU A 9 -12.55 -3.74 32.69
C LEU A 9 -12.26 -3.90 31.18
N ALA A 10 -13.27 -3.52 30.42
CA ALA A 10 -13.15 -3.15 29.03
C ALA A 10 -12.26 -1.90 28.91
N ALA A 11 -11.09 -2.02 28.30
CA ALA A 11 -10.39 -0.96 27.58
C ALA A 11 -9.04 -1.48 27.06
N LEU A 12 -9.05 -2.31 26.02
CA LEU A 12 -7.89 -2.38 25.13
C LEU A 12 -8.37 -2.02 23.72
N SER A 13 -8.37 -0.70 23.52
CA SER A 13 -8.02 -0.02 22.27
C SER A 13 -7.97 -0.92 21.04
N THR A 14 -9.11 -0.98 20.34
CA THR A 14 -9.19 -1.35 18.94
C THR A 14 -8.32 -0.39 18.12
N SER A 15 -7.07 -0.75 17.90
CA SER A 15 -6.27 -0.22 16.79
C SER A 15 -6.82 -0.81 15.49
N VAL A 16 -7.98 -0.31 15.05
CA VAL A 16 -8.40 -0.43 13.66
C VAL A 16 -7.45 0.46 12.87
N LEU A 17 -6.38 -0.15 12.38
CA LEU A 17 -5.57 0.40 11.31
C LEU A 17 -6.54 0.73 10.17
N SER A 18 -6.69 2.01 9.85
CA SER A 18 -7.58 2.47 8.79
C SER A 18 -7.11 1.87 7.46
N ALA A 19 -7.74 0.77 7.06
CA ALA A 19 -7.82 0.37 5.67
C ALA A 19 -8.69 1.43 4.99
N GLN A 20 -8.06 2.50 4.52
CA GLN A 20 -8.74 3.50 3.69
C GLN A 20 -9.38 2.74 2.54
N SER A 21 -10.71 2.83 2.49
CA SER A 21 -11.55 2.02 1.64
C SER A 21 -11.15 2.17 0.18
N LEU A 22 -10.77 1.06 -0.48
CA LEU A 22 -10.70 0.95 -1.95
C LEU A 22 -12.07 1.17 -2.63
N VAL A 23 -13.13 1.34 -1.84
CA VAL A 23 -14.48 1.70 -2.27
C VAL A 23 -14.43 3.09 -2.90
N GLY A 24 -14.33 3.12 -4.23
CA GLY A 24 -14.22 4.35 -5.01
C GLY A 24 -12.83 4.63 -5.56
N VAL A 25 -11.96 3.64 -5.77
CA VAL A 25 -10.81 3.75 -6.68
C VAL A 25 -11.12 2.94 -7.95
N PRO A 26 -10.82 3.44 -9.16
CA PRO A 26 -11.07 2.69 -10.39
C PRO A 26 -10.41 1.31 -10.41
N GLU A 27 -11.08 0.33 -11.00
CA GLU A 27 -10.61 -1.07 -11.04
C GLU A 27 -9.22 -1.20 -11.67
N PHE A 28 -8.95 -0.45 -12.75
CA PHE A 28 -7.64 -0.47 -13.40
C PHE A 28 -6.49 0.00 -12.48
N ILE A 29 -6.75 0.88 -11.51
CA ILE A 29 -5.75 1.30 -10.51
C ILE A 29 -5.56 0.18 -9.48
N ARG A 30 -6.65 -0.48 -9.09
CA ARG A 30 -6.60 -1.60 -8.14
C ARG A 30 -5.78 -2.77 -8.69
N VAL A 31 -6.09 -3.20 -9.92
CA VAL A 31 -5.40 -4.31 -10.59
C VAL A 31 -3.90 -4.03 -10.70
N GLN A 32 -3.51 -2.84 -11.18
CA GLN A 32 -2.08 -2.46 -11.25
C GLN A 32 -1.40 -2.45 -9.88
N ARG A 33 -2.10 -2.00 -8.82
CA ARG A 33 -1.56 -2.00 -7.46
C ARG A 33 -1.34 -3.42 -6.95
N GLU A 34 -2.26 -4.33 -7.25
CA GLU A 34 -2.14 -5.76 -6.92
C GLU A 34 -0.98 -6.42 -7.68
N GLU A 35 -0.84 -6.14 -8.97
CA GLU A 35 0.28 -6.62 -9.80
C GLU A 35 1.64 -6.16 -9.24
N ILE A 36 1.78 -4.86 -8.93
CA ILE A 36 3.00 -4.31 -8.32
C ILE A 36 3.28 -5.00 -6.97
N ALA A 37 2.25 -5.26 -6.16
CA ALA A 37 2.40 -5.95 -4.88
C ALA A 37 2.88 -7.39 -5.05
N GLN A 38 2.32 -8.13 -6.02
CA GLN A 38 2.75 -9.48 -6.35
C GLN A 38 4.22 -9.50 -6.81
N GLN A 39 4.60 -8.60 -7.72
CA GLN A 39 5.98 -8.50 -8.21
C GLN A 39 6.97 -8.16 -7.09
N ARG A 40 6.60 -7.24 -6.18
CA ARG A 40 7.38 -6.97 -4.96
C ARG A 40 7.54 -8.23 -4.12
N GLY A 41 6.48 -9.02 -3.95
CA GLY A 41 6.52 -10.31 -3.25
C GLY A 41 7.54 -11.28 -3.86
N LEU A 42 7.54 -11.43 -5.19
CA LEU A 42 8.49 -12.27 -5.91
C LEU A 42 9.94 -11.82 -5.71
N ILE A 43 10.22 -10.51 -5.84
CA ILE A 43 11.57 -9.96 -5.61
C ILE A 43 12.02 -10.21 -4.17
N MET A 44 11.12 -10.08 -3.21
CA MET A 44 11.44 -10.33 -1.80
C MET A 44 11.71 -11.80 -1.53
N ALA A 45 10.98 -12.72 -2.16
CA ALA A 45 11.24 -14.16 -2.06
C ALA A 45 12.64 -14.51 -2.61
N VAL A 46 13.00 -13.98 -3.79
CA VAL A 46 14.35 -14.16 -4.36
C VAL A 46 15.42 -13.61 -3.43
N TYR A 47 15.23 -12.41 -2.88
CA TYR A 47 16.16 -11.83 -1.92
C TYR A 47 16.33 -12.69 -0.65
N GLN A 48 15.25 -13.31 -0.14
CA GLN A 48 15.32 -14.17 1.03
C GLN A 48 16.16 -15.42 0.77
N GLU A 49 15.98 -16.07 -0.38
CA GLU A 49 16.79 -17.22 -0.77
C GLU A 49 18.27 -16.84 -0.99
N ASP A 50 18.52 -15.71 -1.68
CA ASP A 50 19.88 -15.18 -1.85
C ASP A 50 20.56 -14.90 -0.50
N ALA A 51 19.85 -14.25 0.43
CA ALA A 51 20.37 -13.93 1.75
C ALA A 51 20.63 -15.20 2.58
N LYS A 52 19.77 -16.22 2.47
CA LYS A 52 19.96 -17.51 3.12
C LYS A 52 21.22 -18.21 2.60
N ALA A 53 21.42 -18.22 1.27
CA ALA A 53 22.61 -18.80 0.64
C ALA A 53 23.91 -18.10 1.05
N CYS A 54 23.87 -16.80 1.40
CA CYS A 54 25.06 -16.06 1.85
C CYS A 54 25.69 -16.64 3.12
N TRP A 55 24.91 -17.26 4.02
CA TRP A 55 25.43 -17.82 5.27
C TRP A 55 26.33 -19.06 5.07
N GLN A 56 26.29 -19.67 3.88
CA GLN A 56 27.17 -20.78 3.51
C GLN A 56 28.48 -20.30 2.89
N LYS A 57 28.69 -18.99 2.75
CA LYS A 57 29.89 -18.40 2.13
C LYS A 57 30.83 -17.85 3.19
N PHE A 58 32.13 -17.85 2.89
CA PHE A 58 33.13 -17.25 3.78
C PHE A 58 32.95 -15.72 3.90
N ALA A 59 32.71 -15.03 2.79
CA ALA A 59 32.50 -13.59 2.74
C ALA A 59 31.02 -13.18 2.92
N VAL A 60 30.38 -13.61 4.02
CA VAL A 60 28.94 -13.41 4.28
C VAL A 60 28.52 -11.95 4.13
N ASN A 61 29.26 -11.01 4.73
CA ASN A 61 28.90 -9.58 4.72
C ASN A 61 28.93 -8.97 3.31
N ALA A 62 29.93 -9.34 2.49
CA ALA A 62 30.00 -8.90 1.10
C ALA A 62 28.81 -9.46 0.30
N CYS A 63 28.53 -10.75 0.46
CA CYS A 63 27.38 -11.40 -0.18
C CYS A 63 26.05 -10.72 0.18
N LEU A 64 25.80 -10.48 1.47
CA LEU A 64 24.59 -9.82 1.93
C LEU A 64 24.49 -8.37 1.41
N SER A 65 25.62 -7.67 1.27
CA SER A 65 25.65 -6.34 0.66
C SER A 65 25.18 -6.38 -0.80
N ASP A 66 25.66 -7.34 -1.58
CA ASP A 66 25.28 -7.49 -2.98
C ASP A 66 23.85 -7.97 -3.15
N ALA A 67 23.36 -8.89 -2.31
CA ALA A 67 21.95 -9.27 -2.28
C ALA A 67 21.04 -8.05 -2.03
N ARG A 68 21.41 -7.17 -1.10
CA ARG A 68 20.67 -5.91 -0.85
C ARG A 68 20.74 -4.94 -2.04
N LYS A 69 21.89 -4.84 -2.74
CA LYS A 69 22.03 -4.02 -3.95
C LYS A 69 21.11 -4.54 -5.06
N LYS A 70 21.13 -5.85 -5.33
CA LYS A 70 20.26 -6.51 -6.31
C LYS A 70 18.79 -6.25 -6.00
N ARG A 71 18.36 -6.48 -4.75
CA ARG A 71 16.98 -6.19 -4.31
C ARG A 71 16.60 -4.74 -4.56
N ARG A 72 17.45 -3.76 -4.21
CA ARG A 72 17.16 -2.33 -4.46
C ARG A 72 17.01 -2.05 -5.96
N ALA A 73 17.93 -2.55 -6.78
CA ALA A 73 17.87 -2.38 -8.23
C ALA A 73 16.60 -3.00 -8.83
N SER A 74 16.19 -4.19 -8.38
CA SER A 74 14.97 -4.85 -8.83
C SER A 74 13.69 -4.14 -8.38
N LEU A 75 13.69 -3.52 -7.19
CA LEU A 75 12.52 -2.78 -6.67
C LEU A 75 12.36 -1.39 -7.30
N GLU A 76 13.43 -0.80 -7.84
CA GLU A 76 13.40 0.58 -8.33
C GLU A 76 12.39 0.81 -9.48
N PRO A 77 12.31 -0.06 -10.52
CA PRO A 77 11.27 0.07 -11.54
C PRO A 77 9.85 -0.01 -10.98
N LEU A 78 9.62 -0.84 -9.94
CA LEU A 78 8.31 -0.96 -9.29
C LEU A 78 7.97 0.27 -8.45
N ARG A 79 8.99 0.92 -7.87
CA ARG A 79 8.83 2.21 -7.17
C ARG A 79 8.39 3.29 -8.15
N GLN A 80 9.03 3.36 -9.33
CA GLN A 80 8.66 4.34 -10.36
C GLN A 80 7.23 4.13 -10.85
N GLN A 81 6.83 2.88 -11.12
CA GLN A 81 5.44 2.55 -11.50
C GLN A 81 4.43 2.95 -10.42
N ASP A 82 4.70 2.65 -9.15
CA ASP A 82 3.83 3.02 -8.03
C ASP A 82 3.70 4.55 -7.89
N LEU A 83 4.78 5.31 -8.14
CA LEU A 83 4.72 6.78 -8.15
C LEU A 83 3.82 7.33 -9.25
N LEU A 84 3.92 6.79 -10.47
CA LEU A 84 3.05 7.17 -11.59
C LEU A 84 1.59 6.84 -11.30
N LEU A 85 1.33 5.63 -10.78
CA LEU A 85 -0.01 5.20 -10.39
C LEU A 85 -0.62 6.11 -9.29
N ASN A 86 0.19 6.52 -8.30
CA ASN A 86 -0.23 7.46 -7.26
C ASN A 86 -0.53 8.87 -7.81
N VAL A 87 0.13 9.31 -8.88
CA VAL A 87 -0.21 10.57 -9.56
C VAL A 87 -1.56 10.42 -10.27
N GLN A 88 -1.75 9.33 -11.02
CA GLN A 88 -3.00 9.06 -11.73
C GLN A 88 -4.20 8.96 -10.77
N GLU A 89 -4.05 8.27 -9.64
CA GLU A 89 -5.09 8.17 -8.62
C GLU A 89 -5.46 9.54 -8.04
N ARG A 90 -4.47 10.41 -7.80
CA ARG A 90 -4.70 11.77 -7.31
C ARG A 90 -5.41 12.66 -8.33
N GLN A 91 -5.04 12.56 -9.60
CA GLN A 91 -5.72 13.28 -10.68
C GLN A 91 -7.19 12.86 -10.77
N TRP A 92 -7.44 11.56 -10.83
CA TRP A 92 -8.79 11.02 -10.87
C TRP A 92 -9.63 11.48 -9.66
N ARG A 93 -9.10 11.42 -8.44
CA ARG A 93 -9.80 11.91 -7.24
C ARG A 93 -10.13 13.40 -7.32
N THR A 94 -9.25 14.19 -7.91
CA THR A 94 -9.45 15.64 -8.10
C THR A 94 -10.58 15.89 -9.08
N GLU A 95 -10.60 15.19 -10.21
CA GLU A 95 -11.69 15.25 -11.20
C GLU A 95 -13.03 14.86 -10.60
N GLN A 96 -13.08 13.75 -9.84
CA GLN A 96 -14.31 13.32 -9.15
C GLN A 96 -14.81 14.35 -8.14
N ARG A 97 -13.89 15.06 -7.46
CA ARG A 97 -14.27 16.17 -6.57
C ARG A 97 -14.84 17.33 -7.38
N ASN A 98 -14.20 17.73 -8.48
CA ASN A 98 -14.65 18.85 -9.31
C ASN A 98 -16.05 18.60 -9.87
N LEU A 99 -16.31 17.42 -10.43
CA LEU A 99 -17.63 17.02 -10.92
C LEU A 99 -18.71 17.10 -9.82
N ARG A 100 -18.37 16.69 -8.58
CA ARG A 100 -19.28 16.81 -7.44
C ARG A 100 -19.58 18.26 -7.06
N LEU A 101 -18.62 19.17 -7.24
CA LEU A 101 -18.81 20.59 -6.94
C LEU A 101 -19.64 21.29 -8.01
N GLU A 102 -19.42 20.96 -9.29
CA GLU A 102 -20.22 21.45 -10.42
C GLU A 102 -21.69 21.07 -10.28
N GLY A 103 -21.98 19.80 -9.97
CA GLY A 103 -23.36 19.35 -9.73
C GLY A 103 -24.04 19.92 -8.48
N LYS A 104 -23.30 20.65 -7.63
CA LYS A 104 -23.83 21.33 -6.43
C LYS A 104 -23.94 22.85 -6.62
N GLN A 105 -23.53 23.41 -7.76
CA GLN A 105 -23.67 24.85 -7.96
C GLN A 105 -25.16 25.22 -7.98
N PRO A 106 -25.62 26.14 -7.11
CA PRO A 106 -26.98 26.62 -7.18
C PRO A 106 -27.15 27.40 -8.49
N GLU A 107 -28.20 27.10 -9.26
CA GLU A 107 -28.59 27.76 -10.50
C GLU A 107 -28.80 29.30 -10.37
N ASN A 108 -28.70 29.85 -9.16
CA ASN A 108 -28.92 31.26 -8.90
C ASN A 108 -27.67 31.96 -8.33
N ARG A 109 -26.85 32.48 -9.23
CA ARG A 109 -26.04 33.69 -9.02
C ARG A 109 -26.50 34.77 -10.00
N SER A 110 -27.80 35.04 -10.09
CA SER A 110 -28.29 36.28 -10.68
C SER A 110 -28.39 37.36 -9.59
N THR A 111 -27.33 38.18 -9.54
CA THR A 111 -27.27 39.64 -9.36
C THR A 111 -28.31 40.36 -8.48
N PRO A 112 -27.87 41.17 -7.51
CA PRO A 112 -28.43 42.51 -7.26
C PRO A 112 -27.69 43.58 -8.09
#